data_AF-A0A7J6BKG6-F1
#
_entry.id   AF-A0A7J6BKG6-F1
#
_cell.length_a   1.000
_cell.length_b   1.000
_cell.length_c   1.000
_cell.angle_alpha   90.00
_cell.angle_beta   90.00
_cell.angle_gamma   90.00
#
_symmetry.space_group_name_H-M   'P 1'
#
loop_
_entity.id
_entity.type
_entity.pdbx_description
1 polymer ?
#
loop_
_entity_poly.entity_id
_entity_poly.type
_entity_poly.pdbx_seq_one_letter_code
_entity_poly.pdbx_strand_id
1 'polypeptide(L)'
;MDSVGLAPEGHQLIDSGLTTEVVKTMLNARAPSTRKLYALQWRLFVFCCEECQLDPVNCTIATVLEFLQKCFSARLAPSTIKVYVAAISASHAPADGSSVGQHPLTSRFMCGVRQLGPICRLHIPSWDLSVVLEGMSGAQYEPLESASEKLLTLKVALLLALTSLKKVEHLQALSLAHSCLDFAPGLSKAFLYPRPDCIPKVPTLDAHLVVLQAFCLPLILTPGQERLHQLCSVRALCTNIHHSGQWHKLEELLVSIGGNSRGDVVSKQCISNWIVEAISIAYKA
;
A
#
# COMPACT_ATOMS: atom_id res chain seq x y z
N MET A 1 -15.69 20.97 8.02
CA MET A 1 -15.11 20.93 6.67
C MET A 1 -13.79 21.67 6.75
N ASP A 2 -12.78 20.99 7.28
CA ASP A 2 -11.48 21.62 7.50
C ASP A 2 -10.79 21.76 6.15
N SER A 3 -10.40 22.99 5.83
CA SER A 3 -9.61 23.33 4.66
C SER A 3 -8.40 22.40 4.62
N VAL A 4 -8.35 21.56 3.59
CA VAL A 4 -7.12 20.87 3.19
C VAL A 4 -6.09 21.97 3.06
N GLY A 5 -5.20 22.09 4.06
CA GLY A 5 -4.17 23.12 4.09
C GLY A 5 -3.49 23.11 2.74
N LEU A 6 -3.74 24.15 1.94
CA LEU A 6 -3.13 24.32 0.64
C LEU A 6 -1.62 24.23 0.92
N ALA A 7 -0.99 23.20 0.37
CA ALA A 7 0.46 23.07 0.44
C ALA A 7 1.07 24.41 -0.02
N PRO A 8 2.24 24.81 0.47
CA PRO A 8 2.87 26.08 0.10
C PRO A 8 2.92 26.30 -1.42
N GLU A 9 3.12 25.22 -2.17
CA GLU A 9 2.96 25.12 -3.63
C GLU A 9 1.63 25.73 -4.14
N GLY A 10 0.51 25.42 -3.50
CA GLY A 10 -0.81 25.91 -3.87
C GLY A 10 -0.97 27.41 -3.66
N HIS A 11 -0.42 27.98 -2.58
CA HIS A 11 -0.45 29.43 -2.35
C HIS A 11 0.40 30.16 -3.39
N GLN A 12 1.62 29.67 -3.66
CA GLN A 12 2.50 30.24 -4.69
C GLN A 12 1.85 30.25 -6.09
N LEU A 13 1.12 29.18 -6.44
CA LEU A 13 0.41 29.11 -7.70
C LEU A 13 -0.76 30.12 -7.77
N ILE A 14 -1.47 30.35 -6.66
CA ILE A 14 -2.50 31.40 -6.59
C ILE A 14 -1.87 32.79 -6.73
N ASP A 15 -0.75 33.03 -6.03
CA ASP A 15 -0.01 34.29 -6.09
C ASP A 15 0.54 34.58 -7.50
N SER A 16 0.79 33.52 -8.30
CA SER A 16 1.16 33.64 -9.72
C SER A 16 -0.01 34.01 -10.66
N GLY A 17 -1.21 34.22 -10.12
CA GLY A 17 -2.39 34.66 -10.87
C GLY A 17 -3.30 33.53 -11.36
N LEU A 18 -3.07 32.29 -10.91
CA LEU A 18 -3.92 31.16 -11.28
C LEU A 18 -5.18 31.10 -10.41
N THR A 19 -6.31 30.71 -11.03
CA THR A 19 -7.55 30.53 -10.29
C THR A 19 -7.49 29.30 -9.38
N THR A 20 -8.24 29.34 -8.27
CA THR A 20 -8.27 28.25 -7.28
C THR A 20 -8.65 26.90 -7.90
N GLU A 21 -9.53 26.86 -8.91
CA GLU A 21 -9.92 25.61 -9.58
C GLU A 21 -8.78 25.03 -10.46
N VAL A 22 -8.01 25.90 -11.13
CA VAL A 22 -6.81 25.48 -11.88
C VAL A 22 -5.77 24.92 -10.92
N VAL A 23 -5.50 25.63 -9.82
CA VAL A 23 -4.55 25.19 -8.78
C VAL A 23 -4.99 23.87 -8.17
N LYS A 24 -6.28 23.71 -7.85
CA LYS A 24 -6.84 22.46 -7.34
C LYS A 24 -6.61 21.31 -8.32
N THR A 25 -6.77 21.53 -9.62
CA THR A 25 -6.50 20.52 -10.66
C THR A 25 -5.02 20.17 -10.70
N MET A 26 -4.12 21.16 -10.70
CA MET A 26 -2.67 20.96 -10.71
C MET A 26 -2.19 20.19 -9.47
N LEU A 27 -2.71 20.51 -8.28
CA LEU A 27 -2.36 19.80 -7.05
C LEU A 27 -2.82 18.33 -7.09
N ASN A 28 -3.88 18.00 -7.84
CA ASN A 28 -4.32 16.62 -8.04
C ASN A 28 -3.44 15.82 -9.02
N ALA A 29 -2.43 16.43 -9.66
CA ALA A 29 -1.42 15.70 -10.42
C ALA A 29 -0.62 14.71 -9.56
N ARG A 30 -0.60 14.89 -8.22
CA ARG A 30 -0.02 13.94 -7.28
C ARG A 30 -1.08 13.20 -6.47
N ALA A 31 -0.87 11.89 -6.31
CA ALA A 31 -1.72 11.04 -5.48
C ALA A 31 -1.87 11.63 -4.05
N PRO A 32 -3.03 11.45 -3.38
CA PRO A 32 -3.27 12.00 -2.03
C PRO A 32 -2.19 11.61 -1.00
N SER A 33 -1.67 10.39 -1.08
CA SER A 33 -0.59 9.92 -0.20
C SER A 33 0.73 10.66 -0.44
N THR A 34 1.07 10.94 -1.71
CA THR A 34 2.26 11.73 -2.07
C THR A 34 2.14 13.18 -1.60
N ARG A 35 0.96 13.80 -1.75
CA ARG A 35 0.71 15.16 -1.24
C ARG A 35 0.89 15.25 0.28
N LYS A 36 0.28 14.32 1.03
CA LYS A 36 0.44 14.25 2.50
C LYS A 36 1.90 14.06 2.91
N LEU A 37 2.62 13.18 2.21
CA LEU A 37 4.04 12.95 2.47
C LEU A 37 4.87 14.20 2.18
N TYR A 38 4.66 14.88 1.05
CA TYR A 38 5.40 16.11 0.72
C TYR A 38 5.11 17.20 1.74
N ALA A 39 3.85 17.40 2.14
CA ALA A 39 3.48 18.37 3.16
C ALA A 39 4.18 18.09 4.51
N LEU A 40 4.27 16.82 4.92
CA LEU A 40 5.00 16.45 6.14
C LEU A 40 6.50 16.76 6.03
N GLN A 41 7.13 16.34 4.94
CA GLN A 41 8.57 16.54 4.73
C GLN A 41 8.91 18.02 4.61
N TRP A 42 8.06 18.81 3.94
CA TRP A 42 8.18 20.25 3.87
C TRP A 42 8.09 20.91 5.25
N ARG A 43 7.12 20.53 6.08
CA ARG A 43 6.98 21.07 7.46
C ARG A 43 8.23 20.81 8.31
N LEU A 44 8.84 19.65 8.19
CA LEU A 44 10.08 19.33 8.91
C LEU A 44 11.26 20.18 8.42
N PHE A 45 11.30 20.50 7.12
CA PHE A 45 12.28 21.44 6.57
C PHE A 45 12.04 22.86 7.08
N VAL A 46 10.79 23.35 7.04
CA VAL A 46 10.39 24.66 7.59
C VAL A 46 10.85 24.81 9.04
N PHE A 47 10.55 23.82 9.87
CA PHE A 47 10.96 23.81 11.27
C PHE A 47 12.50 23.97 11.42
N CYS A 48 13.28 23.25 10.62
CA CYS A 48 14.74 23.39 10.63
C CYS A 48 15.22 24.78 10.16
N CYS A 49 14.53 25.41 9.21
CA CYS A 49 14.83 26.76 8.78
C CYS A 49 14.51 27.79 9.86
N GLU A 50 13.37 27.64 10.53
CA GLU A 50 12.94 28.52 11.63
C GLU A 50 13.92 28.49 12.82
N GLU A 51 14.45 27.31 13.17
CA GLU A 51 15.50 27.17 14.20
C GLU A 51 16.77 27.99 13.86
N CYS A 52 17.04 28.21 12.58
CA CYS A 52 18.16 29.00 12.09
C CYS A 52 17.76 30.42 11.67
N GLN A 53 16.52 30.85 11.91
CA GLN A 53 15.95 32.13 11.48
C GLN A 53 16.07 32.39 9.97
N LEU A 54 15.92 31.33 9.16
CA LEU A 54 15.98 31.39 7.71
C LEU A 54 14.57 31.30 7.11
N ASP A 55 14.36 32.00 5.99
CA ASP A 55 13.13 31.86 5.20
C ASP A 55 13.15 30.51 4.45
N PRO A 56 12.24 29.56 4.76
CA PRO A 56 12.23 28.26 4.13
C PRO A 56 11.88 28.29 2.63
N VAL A 57 11.22 29.35 2.12
CA VAL A 57 10.83 29.43 0.71
C VAL A 57 11.97 29.95 -0.16
N ASN A 58 12.75 30.89 0.35
CA ASN A 58 13.76 31.62 -0.42
C ASN A 58 15.20 31.40 0.06
N CYS A 59 15.45 30.41 0.92
CA CYS A 59 16.80 30.13 1.39
C CYS A 59 17.73 29.65 0.26
N THR A 60 19.03 29.71 0.52
CA THR A 60 20.04 29.31 -0.47
C THR A 60 20.07 27.81 -0.67
N ILE A 61 20.59 27.36 -1.81
CA ILE A 61 20.82 25.93 -2.05
C ILE A 61 21.77 25.32 -1.01
N ALA A 62 22.72 26.10 -0.48
CA ALA A 62 23.63 25.65 0.57
C ALA A 62 22.85 25.26 1.84
N THR A 63 21.90 26.09 2.27
CA THR A 63 21.01 25.82 3.41
C THR A 63 20.22 24.52 3.20
N VAL A 64 19.67 24.32 2.01
CA VAL A 64 18.94 23.08 1.68
C VAL A 64 19.86 21.87 1.79
N LEU A 65 21.08 21.95 1.26
CA LEU A 65 22.05 20.85 1.33
C LEU A 65 22.51 20.56 2.76
N GLU A 66 22.67 21.58 3.61
CA GLU A 66 22.97 21.40 5.04
C GLU A 66 21.85 20.65 5.75
N PHE A 67 20.59 20.98 5.47
CA PHE A 67 19.45 20.22 5.98
C PHE A 67 19.47 18.76 5.51
N LEU A 68 19.67 18.52 4.20
CA LEU A 68 19.74 17.16 3.66
C LEU A 68 20.93 16.38 4.24
N GLN A 69 22.04 17.06 4.55
CA GLN A 69 23.18 16.49 5.25
C GLN A 69 22.82 16.11 6.69
N LYS A 70 22.07 16.94 7.44
CA LYS A 70 21.54 16.56 8.76
C LYS A 70 20.69 15.29 8.66
N CYS A 71 19.81 15.20 7.66
CA CYS A 71 19.02 13.99 7.39
C CYS A 71 19.89 12.76 7.11
N PHE A 72 20.95 12.91 6.32
CA PHE A 72 21.88 11.81 6.03
C PHE A 72 22.69 11.38 7.26
N SER A 73 23.19 12.34 8.05
CA SER A 73 23.90 12.09 9.30
C SER A 73 23.01 11.40 10.35
N ALA A 74 21.70 11.68 10.34
CA ALA A 74 20.69 10.97 11.12
C ALA A 74 20.36 9.56 10.59
N ARG A 75 21.15 9.04 9.62
CA ARG A 75 21.02 7.71 9.00
C ARG A 75 19.69 7.48 8.29
N LEU A 76 19.03 8.52 7.78
CA LEU A 76 17.87 8.34 6.93
C LEU A 76 18.27 7.67 5.61
N ALA A 77 17.42 6.77 5.14
CA ALA A 77 17.66 6.05 3.89
C ALA A 77 17.76 7.01 2.70
N PRO A 78 18.61 6.72 1.68
CA PRO A 78 18.72 7.54 0.48
C PRO A 78 17.38 7.80 -0.22
N SER A 79 16.47 6.82 -0.19
CA SER A 79 15.12 6.96 -0.73
C SER A 79 14.30 8.02 0.01
N THR A 80 14.46 8.13 1.32
CA THR A 80 13.76 9.12 2.16
C THR A 80 14.31 10.52 1.89
N ILE A 81 15.63 10.67 1.79
CA ILE A 81 16.28 11.95 1.44
C ILE A 81 15.82 12.43 0.06
N LYS A 82 15.66 11.50 -0.91
CA LYS A 82 15.08 11.82 -2.23
C LYS A 82 13.66 12.39 -2.13
N VAL A 83 12.85 11.92 -1.17
CA VAL A 83 11.50 12.47 -0.95
C VAL A 83 11.58 13.88 -0.36
N TYR A 84 12.49 14.16 0.58
CA TYR A 84 12.74 15.53 1.04
C TYR A 84 13.11 16.45 -0.12
N VAL A 85 14.05 16.05 -0.98
CA VAL A 85 14.42 16.83 -2.17
C VAL A 85 13.19 17.14 -3.03
N ALA A 86 12.35 16.15 -3.30
CA ALA A 86 11.18 16.33 -4.14
C ALA A 86 10.09 17.21 -3.48
N ALA A 87 9.91 17.09 -2.16
CA ALA A 87 8.98 17.92 -1.39
C ALA A 87 9.45 19.38 -1.34
N ILE A 88 10.73 19.61 -1.06
CA ILE A 88 11.35 20.94 -1.06
C ILE A 88 11.27 21.53 -2.47
N SER A 89 11.58 20.77 -3.52
CA SER A 89 11.47 21.24 -4.91
C SER A 89 10.07 21.71 -5.30
N ALA A 90 9.02 21.16 -4.69
CA ALA A 90 7.65 21.52 -4.99
C ALA A 90 7.18 22.80 -4.27
N SER A 91 7.89 23.26 -3.24
CA SER A 91 7.45 24.37 -2.37
C SER A 91 8.50 25.46 -2.16
N HIS A 92 9.75 25.21 -2.55
CA HIS A 92 10.85 26.16 -2.51
C HIS A 92 10.90 26.96 -3.83
N ALA A 93 11.19 28.26 -3.73
CA ALA A 93 11.41 29.09 -4.91
C ALA A 93 12.63 28.59 -5.72
N PRO A 94 12.76 28.90 -7.02
CA PRO A 94 13.96 28.53 -7.76
C PRO A 94 15.24 29.09 -7.09
N ALA A 95 16.20 28.20 -6.78
CA ALA A 95 17.52 28.57 -6.29
C ALA A 95 18.47 28.66 -7.49
N ASP A 96 19.11 29.82 -7.69
CA ASP A 96 19.98 30.08 -8.85
C ASP A 96 19.31 29.78 -10.20
N GLY A 97 18.01 30.08 -10.30
CA GLY A 97 17.22 29.85 -11.52
C GLY A 97 16.80 28.39 -11.76
N SER A 98 17.10 27.46 -10.84
CA SER A 98 16.72 26.05 -10.94
C SER A 98 15.88 25.59 -9.76
N SER A 99 14.97 24.63 -9.98
CA SER A 99 14.31 23.96 -8.84
C SER A 99 15.34 23.17 -8.03
N VAL A 100 15.12 23.06 -6.71
CA VAL A 100 16.05 22.37 -5.80
C VAL A 100 16.45 20.98 -6.30
N GLY A 101 15.49 20.21 -6.82
CA GLY A 101 15.72 18.84 -7.28
C GLY A 101 16.44 18.73 -8.62
N GLN A 102 16.44 19.80 -9.41
CA GLN A 102 17.19 19.89 -10.67
C GLN A 102 18.54 20.60 -10.50
N HIS A 103 18.79 21.23 -9.35
CA HIS A 103 20.02 21.94 -9.09
C HIS A 103 21.26 21.01 -9.16
N PRO A 104 22.36 21.39 -9.85
CA PRO A 104 23.54 20.55 -10.02
C PRO A 104 24.15 20.06 -8.70
N LEU A 105 24.20 20.93 -7.68
CA LEU A 105 24.72 20.57 -6.35
C LEU A 105 23.85 19.53 -5.64
N THR A 106 22.52 19.60 -5.75
CA THR A 106 21.61 18.58 -5.19
C THR A 106 21.82 17.24 -5.87
N SER A 107 21.99 17.25 -7.19
CA SER A 107 22.28 16.03 -7.96
C SER A 107 23.59 15.39 -7.52
N ARG A 108 24.64 16.19 -7.35
CA ARG A 108 25.96 15.73 -6.86
C ARG A 108 25.87 15.20 -5.43
N PHE A 109 25.19 15.92 -4.54
CA PHE A 109 24.95 15.50 -3.15
C PHE A 109 24.22 14.14 -3.10
N MET A 110 23.12 13.99 -3.84
CA MET A 110 22.37 12.73 -3.91
C MET A 110 23.19 11.58 -4.49
N CYS A 111 24.16 11.86 -5.37
CA CYS A 111 25.13 10.87 -5.82
C CYS A 111 26.02 10.40 -4.66
N GLY A 112 26.57 11.33 -3.89
CA GLY A 112 27.36 11.03 -2.69
C GLY A 112 26.58 10.22 -1.66
N VAL A 113 25.33 10.60 -1.36
CA VAL A 113 24.43 9.86 -0.45
C VAL A 113 24.26 8.41 -0.88
N ARG A 114 24.11 8.14 -2.19
CA ARG A 114 23.97 6.75 -2.70
C ARG A 114 25.26 5.94 -2.57
N GLN A 115 26.41 6.57 -2.78
CA GLN A 115 27.71 5.91 -2.66
C GLN A 115 28.07 5.60 -1.20
N LEU A 116 27.78 6.53 -0.28
CA LEU A 116 28.10 6.40 1.14
C LEU A 116 27.06 5.61 1.93
N GLY A 117 25.81 5.54 1.45
CA GLY A 117 24.72 4.79 2.08
C GLY A 117 24.19 3.68 1.19
N PRO A 118 24.95 2.60 0.91
CA PRO A 118 24.46 1.50 0.10
C PRO A 118 23.19 0.90 0.71
N ILE A 119 22.15 0.74 -0.11
CA ILE A 119 20.87 0.19 0.32
C ILE A 119 21.03 -1.32 0.52
N CYS A 120 21.08 -1.77 1.76
CA CYS A 120 21.04 -3.20 2.07
C CYS A 120 19.59 -3.70 1.92
N ARG A 121 19.23 -4.19 0.71
CA ARG A 121 17.97 -4.91 0.52
C ARG A 121 18.18 -6.36 0.95
N LEU A 122 17.37 -6.84 1.89
CA LEU A 122 17.24 -8.27 2.12
C LEU A 122 16.66 -8.87 0.84
N HIS A 123 17.47 -9.67 0.13
CA HIS A 123 17.06 -10.31 -1.13
C HIS A 123 16.23 -11.56 -0.88
N ILE A 124 16.32 -12.14 0.31
CA ILE A 124 15.64 -13.37 0.69
C ILE A 124 14.62 -13.00 1.78
N PRO A 125 13.33 -13.33 1.60
CA PRO A 125 12.35 -13.16 2.66
C PRO A 125 12.76 -13.98 3.89
N SER A 126 12.51 -13.47 5.09
CA SER A 126 12.81 -14.19 6.34
C SER A 126 11.85 -15.37 6.61
N TRP A 127 11.09 -15.81 5.61
CA TRP A 127 10.09 -16.86 5.71
C TRP A 127 10.15 -17.78 4.47
N ASP A 128 10.04 -19.07 4.71
CA ASP A 128 9.87 -20.17 3.76
C ASP A 128 8.39 -20.37 3.42
N LEU A 129 8.07 -20.37 2.12
CA LEU A 129 6.71 -20.57 1.60
C LEU A 129 6.19 -21.98 1.85
N SER A 130 7.02 -23.01 1.76
CA SER A 130 6.60 -24.40 1.96
C SER A 130 6.13 -24.62 3.39
N VAL A 131 6.84 -24.05 4.39
CA VAL A 131 6.44 -24.07 5.81
C VAL A 131 5.10 -23.37 6.00
N VAL A 132 4.92 -22.20 5.39
CA VAL A 132 3.67 -21.44 5.49
C VAL A 132 2.50 -22.23 4.90
N LEU A 133 2.66 -22.78 3.69
CA LEU A 133 1.63 -23.59 3.05
C LEU A 133 1.33 -24.87 3.85
N GLU A 134 2.30 -25.43 4.58
CA GLU A 134 2.07 -26.56 5.48
C GLU A 134 1.21 -26.16 6.69
N GLY A 135 1.58 -25.10 7.41
CA GLY A 135 0.80 -24.62 8.56
C GLY A 135 -0.62 -24.19 8.18
N MET A 136 -0.81 -23.69 6.96
CA MET A 136 -2.14 -23.34 6.40
C MET A 136 -3.03 -24.54 6.06
N SER A 137 -2.43 -25.72 5.91
CA SER A 137 -3.11 -27.01 5.75
C SER A 137 -3.41 -27.69 7.09
N GLY A 138 -3.00 -27.10 8.21
CA GLY A 138 -3.19 -27.65 9.54
C GLY A 138 -4.64 -27.67 10.03
N ALA A 139 -4.90 -28.48 11.05
CA ALA A 139 -6.23 -28.74 11.62
C ALA A 139 -6.95 -27.48 12.14
N GLN A 140 -6.22 -26.41 12.47
CA GLN A 140 -6.82 -25.14 12.89
C GLN A 140 -7.67 -24.46 11.79
N TYR A 141 -7.49 -24.86 10.53
CA TYR A 141 -8.22 -24.34 9.38
C TYR A 141 -9.23 -25.33 8.79
N GLU A 142 -9.30 -26.58 9.29
CA GLU A 142 -10.12 -27.63 8.70
C GLU A 142 -10.99 -28.33 9.76
N PRO A 143 -12.30 -28.56 9.49
CA PRO A 143 -13.03 -28.11 8.30
C PRO A 143 -13.24 -26.59 8.30
N LEU A 144 -13.15 -25.97 7.11
CA LEU A 144 -13.19 -24.50 6.95
C LEU A 144 -14.45 -23.87 7.56
N GLU A 145 -15.57 -24.58 7.53
CA GLU A 145 -16.87 -24.16 8.05
C GLU A 145 -16.88 -24.02 9.57
N SER A 146 -15.97 -24.72 10.27
CA SER A 146 -15.84 -24.68 11.72
C SER A 146 -14.66 -23.82 12.20
N ALA A 147 -13.80 -23.38 11.28
CA ALA A 147 -12.64 -22.56 11.62
C ALA A 147 -13.11 -21.21 12.15
N SER A 148 -12.36 -20.65 13.12
CA SER A 148 -12.70 -19.32 13.63
C SER A 148 -12.66 -18.29 12.50
N GLU A 149 -13.59 -17.33 12.52
CA GLU A 149 -13.68 -16.25 11.53
C GLU A 149 -12.33 -15.55 11.30
N LYS A 150 -11.63 -15.27 12.40
CA LYS A 150 -10.30 -14.65 12.35
C LYS A 150 -9.35 -15.51 11.53
N LEU A 151 -9.21 -16.79 11.85
CA LEU A 151 -8.32 -17.69 11.13
C LEU A 151 -8.72 -17.83 9.66
N LEU A 152 -10.03 -17.93 9.37
CA LEU A 152 -10.53 -18.02 8.00
C LEU A 152 -10.18 -16.77 7.18
N THR A 153 -10.39 -15.57 7.74
CA THR A 153 -10.02 -14.32 7.06
C THR A 153 -8.50 -14.18 6.89
N LEU A 154 -7.69 -14.59 7.87
CA LEU A 154 -6.24 -14.63 7.74
C LEU A 154 -5.80 -15.58 6.61
N LYS A 155 -6.41 -16.77 6.54
CA LYS A 155 -6.18 -17.77 5.48
C LYS A 155 -6.55 -17.21 4.10
N VAL A 156 -7.71 -16.57 3.96
CA VAL A 156 -8.13 -15.94 2.70
C VAL A 156 -7.22 -14.79 2.31
N ALA A 157 -6.88 -13.89 3.24
CA ALA A 157 -6.01 -12.75 2.96
C ALA A 157 -4.63 -13.20 2.44
N LEU A 158 -4.03 -14.20 3.07
CA LEU A 158 -2.75 -14.76 2.66
C LEU A 158 -2.85 -15.52 1.33
N LEU A 159 -3.84 -16.40 1.14
CA LEU A 159 -4.01 -17.13 -0.14
C LEU A 159 -4.29 -16.18 -1.30
N LEU A 160 -5.12 -15.13 -1.10
CA LEU A 160 -5.36 -14.10 -2.10
C LEU A 160 -4.07 -13.36 -2.45
N ALA A 161 -3.26 -12.99 -1.45
CA ALA A 161 -1.98 -12.33 -1.69
C ALA A 161 -1.02 -13.21 -2.52
N LEU A 162 -0.92 -14.50 -2.18
CA LEU A 162 -0.05 -15.46 -2.85
C LEU A 162 -0.52 -15.80 -4.28
N THR A 163 -1.83 -15.96 -4.49
CA THR A 163 -2.37 -16.42 -5.77
C THR A 163 -2.63 -15.29 -6.76
N SER A 164 -2.98 -14.09 -6.28
CA SER A 164 -3.21 -12.93 -7.16
C SER A 164 -1.92 -12.21 -7.56
N LEU A 165 -0.87 -12.33 -6.74
CA LEU A 165 0.38 -11.57 -6.85
C LEU A 165 0.16 -10.05 -6.94
N LYS A 166 -0.93 -9.56 -6.34
CA LYS A 166 -1.29 -8.14 -6.32
C LYS A 166 -0.81 -7.46 -5.04
N LYS A 167 -0.62 -6.14 -5.13
CA LYS A 167 -0.31 -5.30 -3.97
C LYS A 167 -1.49 -5.29 -2.99
N VAL A 168 -1.21 -5.06 -1.71
CA VAL A 168 -2.24 -4.95 -0.66
C VAL A 168 -3.30 -3.89 -0.98
N GLU A 169 -2.92 -2.79 -1.64
CA GLU A 169 -3.89 -1.77 -2.08
C GLU A 169 -4.94 -2.28 -3.06
N HIS A 170 -4.58 -3.29 -3.85
CA HIS A 170 -5.47 -3.90 -4.82
C HIS A 170 -6.35 -4.96 -4.14
N LEU A 171 -5.80 -5.72 -3.20
CA LEU A 171 -6.59 -6.66 -2.38
C LEU A 171 -7.67 -5.93 -1.59
N GLN A 172 -7.35 -4.76 -1.03
CA GLN A 172 -8.31 -3.90 -0.34
C GLN A 172 -9.40 -3.37 -1.28
N ALA A 173 -9.10 -3.19 -2.56
CA ALA A 173 -10.05 -2.65 -3.52
C ALA A 173 -11.05 -3.69 -4.05
N LEU A 174 -10.87 -4.98 -3.74
CA LEU A 174 -11.75 -6.05 -4.20
C LEU A 174 -13.14 -5.94 -3.54
N SER A 175 -14.18 -6.21 -4.33
CA SER A 175 -15.57 -6.03 -3.92
C SER A 175 -16.43 -7.27 -4.15
N LEU A 176 -17.44 -7.41 -3.30
CA LEU A 176 -18.52 -8.38 -3.37
C LEU A 176 -19.71 -7.90 -4.23
N ALA A 177 -19.64 -6.70 -4.80
CA ALA A 177 -20.66 -6.22 -5.72
C ALA A 177 -20.86 -7.24 -6.85
N HIS A 178 -22.11 -7.41 -7.29
CA HIS A 178 -22.47 -8.34 -8.37
C HIS A 178 -21.71 -8.08 -9.69
N SER A 179 -21.25 -6.84 -9.90
CA SER A 179 -20.43 -6.45 -11.05
C SER A 179 -18.93 -6.74 -10.86
N CYS A 180 -18.50 -7.07 -9.64
CA CYS A 180 -17.10 -7.17 -9.25
C CYS A 180 -16.67 -8.57 -8.79
N LEU A 181 -17.60 -9.49 -8.59
CA LEU A 181 -17.31 -10.87 -8.23
C LEU A 181 -18.19 -11.83 -9.03
N ASP A 182 -17.55 -12.79 -9.68
CA ASP A 182 -18.24 -13.89 -10.35
C ASP A 182 -17.51 -15.21 -10.10
N PHE A 183 -18.26 -16.32 -10.08
CA PHE A 183 -17.73 -17.66 -9.94
C PHE A 183 -18.08 -18.49 -11.17
N ALA A 184 -17.06 -19.14 -11.74
CA ALA A 184 -17.30 -20.11 -12.81
C ALA A 184 -18.08 -21.32 -12.26
N PRO A 185 -18.85 -22.03 -13.12
CA PRO A 185 -19.57 -23.22 -12.72
C PRO A 185 -18.71 -24.23 -11.95
N GLY A 186 -19.29 -24.82 -10.90
CA GLY A 186 -18.61 -25.76 -10.02
C GLY A 186 -17.51 -25.15 -9.15
N LEU A 187 -17.50 -23.82 -8.96
CA LEU A 187 -16.44 -23.08 -8.24
C LEU A 187 -15.04 -23.37 -8.80
N SER A 188 -14.95 -23.61 -10.11
CA SER A 188 -13.68 -23.91 -10.78
C SER A 188 -12.76 -22.70 -10.88
N LYS A 189 -13.34 -21.49 -10.92
CA LYS A 189 -12.63 -20.20 -10.93
C LYS A 189 -13.42 -19.15 -10.17
N ALA A 190 -12.72 -18.13 -9.69
CA ALA A 190 -13.32 -16.87 -9.24
C ALA A 190 -12.72 -15.70 -10.02
N PHE A 191 -13.59 -14.79 -10.47
CA PHE A 191 -13.24 -13.56 -11.16
C PHE A 191 -13.49 -12.39 -10.20
N LEU A 192 -12.43 -11.64 -9.90
CA LEU A 192 -12.42 -10.59 -8.90
C LEU A 192 -11.99 -9.27 -9.55
N TYR A 193 -12.86 -8.28 -9.50
CA TYR A 193 -12.59 -6.93 -10.00
C TYR A 193 -12.48 -5.96 -8.83
N PRO A 194 -11.51 -5.05 -8.85
CA PRO A 194 -11.52 -3.91 -7.94
C PRO A 194 -12.73 -3.02 -8.18
N ARG A 195 -13.13 -2.28 -7.15
CA ARG A 195 -14.18 -1.28 -7.28
C ARG A 195 -13.83 -0.25 -8.37
N PRO A 196 -14.78 0.17 -9.21
CA PRO A 196 -14.52 1.11 -10.30
C PRO A 196 -13.98 2.48 -9.85
N ASP A 197 -14.27 2.89 -8.61
CA ASP A 197 -13.79 4.15 -8.03
C ASP A 197 -12.35 4.05 -7.51
N CYS A 198 -11.77 2.84 -7.45
CA CYS A 198 -10.41 2.65 -6.99
C CYS A 198 -9.41 2.97 -8.12
N ILE A 199 -8.76 4.13 -8.00
CA ILE A 199 -7.66 4.49 -8.90
C ILE A 199 -6.38 3.81 -8.40
N PRO A 200 -5.74 2.92 -9.19
CA PRO A 200 -4.49 2.27 -8.81
C PRO A 200 -3.39 3.32 -8.63
N LYS A 201 -2.43 3.04 -7.75
CA LYS A 201 -1.26 3.93 -7.58
C LYS A 201 -0.42 4.06 -8.86
N VAL A 202 -0.49 3.07 -9.74
CA VAL A 202 0.10 3.09 -11.08
C VAL A 202 -1.03 2.86 -12.06
N PRO A 203 -1.42 3.85 -12.87
CA PRO A 203 -2.43 3.65 -13.90
C PRO A 203 -1.88 2.69 -14.96
N THR A 204 -2.42 1.48 -15.00
CA THR A 204 -2.18 0.52 -16.09
C THR A 204 -3.42 0.46 -16.96
N LEU A 205 -3.24 0.32 -18.28
CA LEU A 205 -4.36 0.23 -19.23
C LEU A 205 -5.22 -1.02 -19.03
N ASP A 206 -4.62 -2.10 -18.50
CA ASP A 206 -5.30 -3.38 -18.39
C ASP A 206 -6.23 -3.45 -17.19
N ALA A 207 -7.45 -3.91 -17.46
CA ALA A 207 -8.46 -4.22 -16.47
C ALA A 207 -7.83 -5.06 -15.36
N HIS A 208 -7.96 -4.54 -14.15
CA HIS A 208 -7.37 -5.02 -12.92
C HIS A 208 -7.94 -6.36 -12.42
N LEU A 209 -8.40 -7.22 -13.32
CA LEU A 209 -8.99 -8.51 -13.01
C LEU A 209 -7.97 -9.43 -12.29
N VAL A 210 -8.42 -10.01 -11.20
CA VAL A 210 -7.79 -11.15 -10.53
C VAL A 210 -8.59 -12.39 -10.87
N VAL A 211 -7.93 -13.36 -11.50
CA VAL A 211 -8.51 -14.68 -11.78
C VAL A 211 -7.90 -15.69 -10.82
N LEU A 212 -8.72 -16.30 -9.98
CA LEU A 212 -8.32 -17.41 -9.11
C LEU A 212 -8.75 -18.72 -9.76
N GLN A 213 -7.84 -19.69 -9.78
CA GLN A 213 -8.10 -21.04 -10.25
C GLN A 213 -8.25 -21.96 -9.03
N ALA A 214 -9.31 -22.78 -8.98
CA ALA A 214 -9.44 -23.79 -7.94
C ALA A 214 -8.39 -24.90 -8.15
N PHE A 215 -7.74 -25.33 -7.07
CA PHE A 215 -6.65 -26.30 -7.16
C PHE A 215 -7.12 -27.75 -7.30
N CYS A 216 -8.30 -28.12 -6.78
CA CYS A 216 -8.85 -29.48 -6.91
C CYS A 216 -10.39 -29.46 -6.86
N LEU A 217 -11.01 -30.15 -7.82
CA LEU A 217 -12.45 -30.44 -7.87
C LEU A 217 -12.71 -31.84 -7.24
N PRO A 218 -13.83 -32.05 -6.53
CA PRO A 218 -13.95 -33.00 -5.41
C PRO A 218 -14.14 -34.49 -5.77
N LEU A 219 -13.59 -35.00 -6.88
CA LEU A 219 -13.93 -36.34 -7.39
C LEU A 219 -12.94 -37.46 -7.01
N ILE A 220 -12.45 -37.48 -5.76
CA ILE A 220 -11.41 -38.37 -5.17
C ILE A 220 -10.02 -37.73 -5.19
N LEU A 221 -9.45 -37.53 -4.00
CA LEU A 221 -8.18 -36.84 -3.79
C LEU A 221 -7.11 -37.86 -3.36
N THR A 222 -5.97 -37.86 -4.04
CA THR A 222 -4.72 -38.40 -3.49
C THR A 222 -4.24 -37.51 -2.33
N PRO A 223 -3.35 -37.97 -1.43
CA PRO A 223 -2.87 -37.15 -0.30
C PRO A 223 -2.26 -35.79 -0.73
N GLY A 224 -1.59 -35.74 -1.89
CA GLY A 224 -1.11 -34.48 -2.47
C GLY A 224 -2.25 -33.56 -2.94
N GLN A 225 -3.33 -34.12 -3.46
CA GLN A 225 -4.52 -33.38 -3.88
C GLN A 225 -5.37 -32.94 -2.68
N GLU A 226 -5.37 -33.67 -1.57
CA GLU A 226 -6.00 -33.22 -0.31
C GLU A 226 -5.34 -31.94 0.21
N ARG A 227 -4.00 -31.89 0.23
CA ARG A 227 -3.26 -30.70 0.62
C ARG A 227 -3.55 -29.51 -0.31
N LEU A 228 -3.59 -29.74 -1.62
CA LEU A 228 -3.95 -28.69 -2.60
C LEU A 228 -5.40 -28.22 -2.42
N HIS A 229 -6.31 -29.12 -2.09
CA HIS A 229 -7.70 -28.79 -1.78
C HIS A 229 -7.78 -27.92 -0.53
N GLN A 230 -7.02 -28.24 0.53
CA GLN A 230 -6.91 -27.44 1.76
C GLN A 230 -6.41 -26.01 1.52
N LEU A 231 -5.56 -25.84 0.51
CA LEU A 231 -4.95 -24.57 0.11
C LEU A 231 -5.73 -23.85 -1.02
N CYS A 232 -6.88 -24.39 -1.44
CA CYS A 232 -7.65 -23.82 -2.54
C CYS A 232 -8.19 -22.42 -2.17
N SER A 233 -7.68 -21.40 -2.86
CA SER A 233 -8.06 -20.00 -2.63
C SER A 233 -9.53 -19.74 -2.97
N VAL A 234 -10.05 -20.35 -4.05
CA VAL A 234 -11.47 -20.22 -4.44
C VAL A 234 -12.40 -20.80 -3.37
N ARG A 235 -12.04 -21.97 -2.80
CA ARG A 235 -12.79 -22.61 -1.72
C ARG A 235 -12.79 -21.74 -0.46
N ALA A 236 -11.60 -21.35 0.01
CA ALA A 236 -11.47 -20.50 1.19
C ALA A 236 -12.22 -19.17 1.03
N LEU A 237 -12.12 -18.55 -0.14
CA LEU A 237 -12.84 -17.33 -0.50
C LEU A 237 -14.37 -17.52 -0.41
N CYS A 238 -14.90 -18.54 -1.07
CA CYS A 238 -16.33 -18.83 -1.08
C CYS A 238 -16.87 -19.07 0.34
N THR A 239 -16.18 -19.91 1.13
CA THR A 239 -16.55 -20.18 2.53
C THR A 239 -16.49 -18.91 3.38
N ASN A 240 -15.47 -18.06 3.22
CA ASN A 240 -15.37 -16.80 3.95
C ASN A 240 -16.52 -15.85 3.60
N ILE A 241 -16.87 -15.70 2.32
CA ILE A 241 -18.00 -14.85 1.89
C ILE A 241 -19.32 -15.35 2.48
N HIS A 242 -19.54 -16.67 2.49
CA HIS A 242 -20.72 -17.25 3.09
C HIS A 242 -20.79 -16.96 4.60
N HIS A 243 -19.66 -17.09 5.30
CA HIS A 243 -19.58 -16.88 6.74
C HIS A 243 -19.67 -15.39 7.12
N SER A 244 -19.07 -14.49 6.34
CA SER A 244 -19.08 -13.05 6.61
C SER A 244 -20.33 -12.34 6.14
N GLY A 245 -21.11 -12.96 5.22
CA GLY A 245 -22.30 -12.37 4.58
C GLY A 245 -23.34 -11.79 5.54
N GLN A 246 -23.41 -12.28 6.78
CA GLN A 246 -24.35 -11.81 7.80
C GLN A 246 -23.98 -10.46 8.43
N TRP A 247 -22.72 -10.02 8.30
CA TRP A 247 -22.22 -8.80 8.97
C TRP A 247 -21.57 -7.80 8.02
N HIS A 248 -21.58 -8.04 6.71
CA HIS A 248 -21.13 -7.04 5.75
C HIS A 248 -22.04 -5.81 5.82
N LYS A 249 -21.48 -4.69 6.26
CA LYS A 249 -22.14 -3.38 6.13
C LYS A 249 -21.91 -2.76 4.75
N LEU A 250 -20.86 -3.21 4.06
CA LEU A 250 -20.39 -2.70 2.78
C LEU A 250 -20.00 -3.87 1.87
N GLU A 251 -20.02 -3.62 0.56
CA GLU A 251 -19.67 -4.58 -0.49
C GLU A 251 -18.15 -4.80 -0.65
N GLU A 252 -17.34 -4.56 0.39
CA GLU A 252 -15.90 -4.84 0.33
C GLU A 252 -15.63 -6.32 0.63
N LEU A 253 -14.67 -6.92 -0.08
CA LEU A 253 -14.36 -8.34 0.09
C LEU A 253 -13.75 -8.65 1.48
N LEU A 254 -12.83 -7.81 1.93
CA LEU A 254 -12.16 -7.95 3.22
C LEU A 254 -12.71 -6.89 4.17
N VAL A 255 -13.35 -7.33 5.26
CA VAL A 255 -13.99 -6.44 6.25
C VAL A 255 -13.47 -6.71 7.66
N SER A 256 -13.57 -5.71 8.53
CA SER A 256 -13.14 -5.83 9.92
C SER A 256 -13.95 -6.92 10.64
N ILE A 257 -13.26 -7.76 11.40
CA ILE A 257 -13.82 -8.93 12.08
C ILE A 257 -14.13 -8.61 13.56
N GLY A 258 -13.62 -7.48 14.09
CA GLY A 258 -13.58 -7.22 15.53
C GLY A 258 -14.36 -5.98 16.00
N GLY A 259 -15.00 -6.15 17.17
CA GLY A 259 -15.57 -5.07 17.98
C GLY A 259 -16.67 -4.27 17.29
N ASN A 260 -16.80 -2.99 17.66
CA ASN A 260 -17.82 -2.08 17.11
C ASN A 260 -17.63 -1.80 15.60
N SER A 261 -16.44 -2.08 15.06
CA SER A 261 -16.10 -1.87 13.65
C SER A 261 -16.41 -3.06 12.75
N ARG A 262 -17.04 -4.12 13.28
CA ARG A 262 -17.30 -5.34 12.50
C ARG A 262 -18.09 -5.02 11.23
N GLY A 263 -17.62 -5.51 10.09
CA GLY A 263 -18.21 -5.25 8.77
C GLY A 263 -17.75 -3.97 8.08
N ASP A 264 -16.92 -3.15 8.73
CA ASP A 264 -16.38 -1.92 8.14
C ASP A 264 -15.18 -2.19 7.22
N VAL A 265 -14.86 -1.22 6.36
CA VAL A 265 -13.69 -1.26 5.46
C VAL A 265 -12.40 -1.35 6.28
N VAL A 266 -11.52 -2.29 5.90
CA VAL A 266 -10.20 -2.42 6.52
C VAL A 266 -9.15 -1.55 5.85
N SER A 267 -8.21 -1.05 6.64
CA SER A 267 -7.08 -0.31 6.10
C SER A 267 -6.09 -1.24 5.38
N LYS A 268 -5.31 -0.68 4.44
CA LYS A 268 -4.19 -1.39 3.80
C LYS A 268 -3.19 -1.95 4.83
N GLN A 269 -2.97 -1.21 5.92
CA GLN A 269 -2.09 -1.67 7.00
C GLN A 269 -2.67 -2.88 7.74
N CYS A 270 -3.99 -2.91 7.96
CA CYS A 270 -4.66 -4.04 8.59
C CYS A 270 -4.46 -5.33 7.78
N ILE A 271 -4.73 -5.29 6.47
CA ILE A 271 -4.52 -6.45 5.58
C ILE A 271 -3.05 -6.88 5.58
N SER A 272 -2.10 -5.93 5.54
CA SER A 272 -0.68 -6.25 5.64
C SER A 272 -0.35 -6.97 6.95
N ASN A 273 -0.92 -6.53 8.07
CA ASN A 273 -0.72 -7.17 9.37
C ASN A 273 -1.33 -8.57 9.40
N TRP A 274 -2.51 -8.77 8.79
CA TRP A 274 -3.13 -10.08 8.64
C TRP A 274 -2.24 -11.07 7.87
N ILE A 275 -1.63 -10.63 6.76
CA ILE A 275 -0.71 -11.48 6.00
C ILE A 275 0.49 -11.89 6.88
N VAL A 276 1.08 -10.95 7.62
CA VAL A 276 2.20 -11.24 8.53
C VAL A 276 1.77 -12.14 9.69
N GLU A 277 0.57 -11.93 10.24
CA GLU A 277 0.02 -12.76 11.32
C GLU A 277 -0.26 -14.18 10.84
N ALA A 278 -0.83 -14.35 9.65
CA ALA A 278 -1.05 -15.66 9.03
C ALA A 278 0.27 -16.43 8.84
N ILE A 279 1.32 -15.75 8.35
CA ILE A 279 2.67 -16.32 8.26
C ILE A 279 3.16 -16.70 9.66
N SER A 280 3.05 -15.81 10.65
CA SER A 280 3.52 -16.09 12.02
C SER A 280 2.80 -17.28 12.67
N ILE A 281 1.50 -17.43 12.45
CA ILE A 281 0.70 -18.55 12.94
C ILE A 281 1.14 -19.85 12.26
N ALA A 282 1.40 -19.83 10.95
CA ALA A 282 1.84 -21.02 10.22
C ALA A 282 3.19 -21.56 10.73
N TYR A 283 4.08 -20.71 11.25
CA TYR A 283 5.34 -21.13 11.89
C TYR A 283 5.18 -21.72 13.29
N LYS A 284 4.01 -21.58 13.91
CA LYS A 284 3.70 -22.13 15.25
C LYS A 284 2.84 -23.39 15.17
N ALA A 285 2.39 -23.76 13.98
CA ALA A 285 1.49 -24.86 13.71
C ALA A 285 2.20 -26.21 13.75
#